data_AF-A0A8T8I1E0-F1
#
_entry.id   AF-A0A8T8I1E0-F1
#
_cell.length_a   1.000
_cell.length_b   1.000
_cell.length_c   1.000
_cell.angle_alpha   90.00
_cell.angle_beta   90.00
_cell.angle_gamma   90.00
#
_symmetry.space_group_name_H-M   'P 1'
#
loop_
_entity.id
_entity.type
_entity.pdbx_description
1 polymer ?
#
loop_
_entity_poly.entity_id
_entity_poly.type
_entity_poly.pdbx_seq_one_letter_code
_entity_poly.pdbx_strand_id
1 'polypeptide(L)'
;MHVLDAKGEVLAQVAAPWAKDAAGKDVATSYRIDGDALVQSVRTNSTTQFPVVADPKLTYGFGVNQNLWGFEARAYGAAIALVVAGGAIAVCTTANIPAAIAYLVKLVCSAGIGTAAWDLLKNMDSWIKSGGINNNTCYQKKIIPNTGGWVG
;
A
#
# COMPACT_ATOMS: atom_id res chain seq x y z
N MET A 1 -8.42 -0.97 8.05
CA MET A 1 -9.33 0.09 8.51
C MET A 1 -9.79 0.89 7.30
N HIS A 2 -11.06 1.27 7.21
CA HIS A 2 -11.56 2.16 6.16
C HIS A 2 -11.64 3.60 6.66
N VAL A 3 -11.23 4.55 5.83
CA VAL A 3 -11.44 5.99 6.02
C VAL A 3 -12.57 6.38 5.06
N LEU A 4 -13.60 7.03 5.58
CA LEU A 4 -14.79 7.41 4.81
C LEU A 4 -14.86 8.93 4.64
N ASP A 5 -15.51 9.40 3.59
CA ASP A 5 -15.85 10.81 3.43
C ASP A 5 -17.15 11.18 4.17
N ALA A 6 -17.57 12.44 4.07
CA ALA A 6 -18.81 12.93 4.67
C ALA A 6 -20.08 12.28 4.11
N LYS A 7 -20.00 11.59 2.96
CA LYS A 7 -21.10 10.86 2.33
C LYS A 7 -21.07 9.37 2.66
N GLY A 8 -20.08 8.91 3.44
CA GLY A 8 -19.89 7.50 3.78
C GLY A 8 -19.16 6.69 2.71
N GLU A 9 -18.62 7.34 1.67
CA GLU A 9 -17.84 6.70 0.62
C GLU A 9 -16.42 6.42 1.13
N VAL A 10 -15.85 5.26 0.79
CA VAL A 10 -14.49 4.91 1.21
C VAL A 10 -13.49 5.82 0.47
N LEU A 11 -12.76 6.65 1.21
CA LEU A 11 -11.66 7.48 0.71
C LEU A 11 -10.33 6.73 0.67
N ALA A 12 -10.07 5.91 1.69
CA ALA A 12 -8.83 5.16 1.82
C ALA A 12 -9.04 3.90 2.64
N GLN A 13 -8.16 2.92 2.44
CA GLN A 13 -8.12 1.73 3.27
C GLN A 13 -6.70 1.51 3.77
N VAL A 14 -6.55 1.54 5.09
CA VAL A 14 -5.30 1.31 5.80
C VAL A 14 -5.18 -0.18 6.08
N ALA A 15 -4.02 -0.77 5.79
CA ALA A 15 -3.71 -2.16 6.11
C ALA A 15 -3.78 -2.41 7.63
N ALA A 16 -3.75 -3.68 8.05
CA ALA A 16 -3.57 -3.99 9.46
C ALA A 16 -2.18 -3.50 9.92
N PRO A 17 -2.05 -2.99 11.15
CA PRO A 17 -0.77 -2.50 11.62
C PRO A 17 0.22 -3.65 11.75
N TRP A 18 1.46 -3.45 11.32
CA TRP A 18 2.55 -4.38 11.62
C TRP A 18 3.77 -3.66 12.19
N ALA A 19 4.53 -4.39 13.01
CA ALA A 19 5.82 -3.96 13.53
C ALA A 19 6.74 -5.18 13.66
N LYS A 20 8.01 -5.01 13.34
CA LYS A 20 9.06 -6.04 13.39
C LYS A 20 10.25 -5.54 14.19
N ASP A 21 10.81 -6.40 15.02
CA ASP A 21 12.03 -6.11 15.78
C ASP A 21 13.30 -6.37 14.93
N ALA A 22 14.49 -6.10 15.48
CA ALA A 22 15.75 -6.27 14.74
C ALA A 22 16.04 -7.72 14.30
N ALA A 23 15.41 -8.71 14.95
CA ALA A 23 15.50 -10.11 14.58
C ALA A 23 14.38 -10.54 13.61
N GLY A 24 13.52 -9.62 13.16
CA GLY A 24 12.41 -9.89 12.25
C GLY A 24 11.18 -10.50 12.93
N LYS A 25 11.11 -10.49 14.26
CA LYS A 25 9.97 -11.02 15.03
C LYS A 25 8.84 -10.00 15.08
N ASP A 26 7.59 -10.48 15.04
CA ASP A 26 6.42 -9.64 15.21
C ASP A 26 6.39 -8.96 16.57
N VAL A 27 6.16 -7.65 16.55
CA VAL A 27 5.91 -6.82 17.72
C VAL A 27 4.44 -6.43 17.72
N ALA A 28 3.74 -6.69 18.83
CA ALA A 28 2.33 -6.42 18.95
C ALA A 28 2.03 -4.94 18.69
N THR A 29 1.08 -4.66 17.79
CA THR A 29 0.77 -3.29 17.37
C THR A 29 -0.72 -3.09 17.09
N SER A 30 -1.21 -1.87 17.23
CA SER A 30 -2.60 -1.50 16.99
C SER A 30 -2.72 -0.07 16.45
N TYR A 31 -3.72 0.20 15.62
CA TYR A 31 -4.09 1.55 15.20
C TYR A 31 -5.19 2.13 16.09
N ARG A 32 -5.17 3.46 16.26
CA ARG A 32 -6.29 4.25 16.79
C ARG A 32 -6.38 5.59 16.04
N ILE A 33 -7.57 6.17 15.98
CA ILE A 33 -7.77 7.55 15.54
C ILE A 33 -7.64 8.47 16.75
N ASP A 34 -6.95 9.60 16.58
CA ASP A 34 -6.85 10.68 17.56
C ASP A 34 -7.04 12.02 16.85
N GLY A 35 -8.26 12.58 16.90
CA GLY A 35 -8.62 13.75 16.10
C GLY A 35 -8.49 13.46 14.60
N ASP A 36 -7.59 14.18 13.93
CA ASP A 36 -7.24 14.03 12.52
C ASP A 36 -6.01 13.13 12.28
N ALA A 37 -5.43 12.56 13.33
CA ALA A 37 -4.26 11.70 13.25
C ALA A 37 -4.62 10.20 13.35
N LEU A 38 -3.94 9.39 12.52
CA LEU A 38 -3.87 7.94 12.70
C LEU A 38 -2.62 7.61 13.53
N VAL A 39 -2.81 7.07 14.73
CA VAL A 39 -1.73 6.72 15.65
C VAL A 39 -1.54 5.20 15.67
N GLN A 40 -0.32 4.74 15.40
CA GLN A 40 0.08 3.35 15.64
C GLN A 40 0.76 3.22 17.00
N SER A 41 0.23 2.35 17.85
CA SER A 41 0.86 1.98 19.12
C SER A 41 1.60 0.66 18.97
N VAL A 42 2.90 0.67 19.19
CA VAL A 42 3.77 -0.53 19.20
C VAL A 42 4.06 -0.92 20.64
N ARG A 43 3.72 -2.16 21.04
CA ARG A 43 3.96 -2.67 22.40
C ARG A 43 5.22 -3.53 22.43
N THR A 44 6.31 -2.95 22.92
CA THR A 44 7.57 -3.66 23.17
C THR A 44 7.56 -4.36 24.53
N ASN A 45 8.36 -5.40 24.68
CA ASN A 45 8.62 -6.06 25.96
C ASN A 45 10.12 -6.30 26.15
N SER A 46 10.52 -6.92 27.26
CA SER A 46 11.94 -7.17 27.58
C SER A 46 12.67 -8.06 26.58
N THR A 47 11.96 -8.76 25.69
CA THR A 47 12.55 -9.62 24.64
C THR A 47 12.59 -8.95 23.27
N THR A 48 12.04 -7.74 23.12
CA THR A 48 12.03 -7.00 21.85
C THR A 48 13.42 -6.45 21.54
N GLN A 49 13.94 -6.76 20.34
CA GLN A 49 15.25 -6.28 19.90
C GLN A 49 15.15 -5.01 19.07
N PHE A 50 15.99 -4.02 19.36
CA PHE A 50 15.98 -2.73 18.67
C PHE A 50 17.01 -2.69 17.52
N PRO A 51 16.74 -1.97 16.41
CA PRO A 51 15.58 -1.11 16.19
C PRO A 51 14.30 -1.90 15.87
N VAL A 52 13.15 -1.35 16.29
CA VAL A 52 11.83 -1.83 15.87
C VAL A 52 11.38 -0.99 14.68
N VAL A 53 11.00 -1.65 13.59
CA VAL A 53 10.45 -1.02 12.38
C VAL A 53 8.94 -1.25 12.37
N ALA A 54 8.16 -0.17 12.26
CA ALA A 54 6.71 -0.21 12.23
C ALA A 54 6.17 0.48 10.97
N ASP A 55 5.30 -0.20 10.25
CA ASP A 55 4.53 0.27 9.08
C ASP A 55 5.14 1.42 8.26
N PRO A 56 6.34 1.24 7.66
CA PRO A 56 6.96 2.26 6.82
C PRO A 56 6.18 2.54 5.53
N LYS A 57 5.13 1.76 5.20
CA LYS A 57 4.48 1.72 3.88
C LYS A 57 3.53 2.87 3.58
N LEU A 58 3.03 3.60 4.59
CA LEU A 58 2.15 4.75 4.39
C LEU A 58 2.61 5.93 5.24
N THR A 59 2.86 7.08 4.61
CA THR A 59 3.19 8.34 5.30
C THR A 59 2.03 9.32 5.14
N TYR A 60 1.61 9.95 6.23
CA TYR A 60 0.43 10.82 6.29
C TYR A 60 0.84 12.30 6.44
N GLY A 61 0.14 13.20 5.75
CA GLY A 61 0.29 14.67 5.78
C GLY A 61 -0.94 15.36 5.19
N PHE A 62 -0.79 16.38 4.33
CA PHE A 62 -1.90 16.94 3.50
C PHE A 62 -2.38 15.95 2.39
N GLY A 63 -2.34 14.65 2.67
CA GLY A 63 -2.50 13.56 1.73
C GLY A 63 -1.95 12.24 2.27
N VAL A 64 -2.06 11.18 1.47
CA VAL A 64 -1.53 9.84 1.79
C VAL A 64 -0.44 9.50 0.79
N ASN A 65 0.75 9.19 1.29
CA ASN A 65 1.87 8.69 0.50
C ASN A 65 2.08 7.21 0.76
N GLN A 66 2.40 6.45 -0.29
CA GLN A 66 2.81 5.06 -0.20
C GLN A 66 4.30 4.94 -0.40
N ASN A 67 4.97 4.32 0.56
CA ASN A 67 6.38 3.96 0.50
C ASN A 67 6.52 2.48 0.14
N LEU A 68 7.45 2.18 -0.76
CA LEU A 68 7.69 0.83 -1.24
C LEU A 68 9.18 0.68 -1.56
N TRP A 69 9.82 -0.34 -1.02
CA TRP A 69 11.19 -0.64 -1.40
C TRP A 69 11.26 -1.16 -2.84
N GLY A 70 12.35 -0.86 -3.55
CA GLY A 70 12.51 -1.29 -4.93
C GLY A 70 12.44 -2.82 -5.11
N PHE A 71 12.91 -3.60 -4.14
CA PHE A 71 12.79 -5.06 -4.18
C PHE A 71 11.33 -5.52 -4.03
N GLU A 72 10.52 -4.84 -3.20
CA GLU A 72 9.10 -5.13 -3.04
C GLU A 72 8.32 -4.75 -4.31
N ALA A 73 8.64 -3.59 -4.89
CA ALA A 73 8.07 -3.14 -6.16
C ALA A 73 8.31 -4.17 -7.28
N ARG A 74 9.55 -4.68 -7.39
CA ARG A 74 9.88 -5.73 -8.37
C ARG A 74 9.16 -7.04 -8.08
N ALA A 75 9.05 -7.45 -6.81
CA ALA A 75 8.32 -8.65 -6.41
C ALA A 75 6.83 -8.57 -6.79
N TYR A 76 6.22 -7.38 -6.71
CA TYR A 76 4.83 -7.16 -7.14
C TYR A 76 4.67 -7.00 -8.65
N GLY A 77 5.75 -6.71 -9.39
CA GLY A 77 5.72 -6.43 -10.83
C GLY A 77 5.03 -7.50 -11.67
N ALA A 78 5.36 -8.78 -11.47
CA ALA A 78 4.73 -9.87 -12.22
C ALA A 78 3.22 -9.97 -11.95
N ALA A 79 2.82 -9.75 -10.70
CA ALA A 79 1.43 -9.81 -10.28
C ALA A 79 0.63 -8.61 -10.83
N ILE A 80 1.18 -7.40 -10.73
CA ILE A 80 0.55 -6.17 -11.26
C ILE A 80 0.40 -6.25 -12.79
N ALA A 81 1.42 -6.75 -13.51
CA ALA A 81 1.37 -6.87 -14.97
C ALA A 81 0.22 -7.77 -15.44
N LEU A 82 -0.05 -8.87 -14.74
CA LEU A 82 -1.19 -9.76 -15.03
C LEU A 82 -2.53 -9.04 -14.85
N VAL A 83 -2.65 -8.20 -13.82
CA VAL A 83 -3.86 -7.43 -13.54
C VAL A 83 -4.10 -6.37 -14.61
N VAL A 84 -3.06 -5.65 -14.99
CA VAL A 84 -3.16 -4.61 -16.03
C VAL A 84 -3.49 -5.24 -17.39
N ALA A 85 -2.86 -6.37 -17.74
CA ALA A 85 -3.15 -7.09 -18.98
C ALA A 85 -4.57 -7.65 -19.05
N GLY A 86 -5.17 -8.04 -17.91
CA GLY A 86 -6.55 -8.50 -17.84
C GLY A 86 -7.59 -7.41 -18.11
N GLY A 87 -7.27 -6.14 -17.88
CA GLY A 87 -8.24 -5.05 -17.99
C GLY A 87 -9.19 -4.96 -16.80
N ALA A 88 -9.63 -3.73 -16.45
CA ALA A 88 -10.34 -3.45 -15.19
C ALA A 88 -11.59 -4.33 -14.98
N ILE A 89 -12.36 -4.57 -16.05
CA ILE A 89 -13.59 -5.35 -15.99
C ILE A 89 -13.30 -6.84 -15.83
N ALA A 90 -12.36 -7.41 -16.61
CA ALA A 90 -12.09 -8.85 -16.56
C ALA A 90 -11.44 -9.26 -15.23
N VAL A 91 -10.59 -8.39 -14.67
CA VAL A 91 -9.96 -8.59 -13.37
C VAL A 91 -10.96 -8.60 -12.22
N CYS A 92 -12.08 -7.89 -12.34
CA CYS A 92 -13.16 -7.90 -11.36
C CYS A 92 -14.06 -9.13 -11.42
N THR A 93 -13.93 -9.92 -12.49
CA THR A 93 -14.71 -11.15 -12.71
C THR A 93 -13.88 -12.42 -12.56
N THR A 94 -12.56 -12.31 -12.32
CA THR A 94 -11.64 -13.46 -12.26
C THR A 94 -11.32 -13.86 -10.81
N ALA A 95 -11.42 -15.16 -10.52
CA ALA A 95 -11.25 -15.72 -9.18
C ALA A 95 -9.79 -16.07 -8.80
N ASN A 96 -8.88 -16.13 -9.78
CA ASN A 96 -7.50 -16.62 -9.58
C ASN A 96 -6.48 -15.48 -9.56
N ILE A 97 -6.59 -14.63 -8.54
CA ILE A 97 -5.72 -13.47 -8.37
C ILE A 97 -4.64 -13.78 -7.33
N PRO A 98 -3.35 -13.57 -7.63
CA PRO A 98 -2.28 -13.81 -6.66
C PRO A 98 -2.52 -13.05 -5.35
N ALA A 99 -2.33 -13.72 -4.21
CA ALA A 99 -2.59 -13.15 -2.88
C ALA A 99 -1.84 -11.82 -2.65
N ALA A 100 -0.65 -11.66 -3.25
CA ALA A 100 0.17 -10.46 -3.18
C ALA A 100 -0.52 -9.18 -3.72
N ILE A 101 -1.50 -9.33 -4.60
CA ILE A 101 -2.20 -8.21 -5.28
C ILE A 101 -3.72 -8.28 -5.18
N ALA A 102 -4.27 -9.34 -4.58
CA ALA A 102 -5.72 -9.53 -4.43
C ALA A 102 -6.40 -8.33 -3.75
N TYR A 103 -5.70 -7.65 -2.85
CA TYR A 103 -6.16 -6.42 -2.22
C TYR A 103 -6.29 -5.24 -3.19
N LEU A 104 -5.28 -5.03 -4.05
CA LEU A 104 -5.30 -3.94 -5.04
C LEU A 104 -6.37 -4.18 -6.10
N VAL A 105 -6.60 -5.44 -6.50
CA VAL A 105 -7.71 -5.77 -7.39
C VAL A 105 -9.06 -5.48 -6.73
N LYS A 106 -9.26 -5.84 -5.46
CA LYS A 106 -10.51 -5.52 -4.75
C LYS A 106 -10.81 -4.01 -4.75
N LEU A 107 -9.77 -3.17 -4.68
CA LEU A 107 -9.89 -1.70 -4.78
C LEU A 107 -10.24 -1.20 -6.19
N VAL A 108 -9.77 -1.87 -7.26
CA VAL A 108 -10.21 -1.60 -8.64
C VAL A 108 -11.70 -1.90 -8.83
N CYS A 109 -12.20 -2.92 -8.14
CA CYS A 109 -13.56 -3.43 -8.34
C CYS A 109 -14.61 -2.77 -7.44
N SER A 110 -14.19 -1.91 -6.51
CA SER A 110 -15.11 -1.11 -5.68
C SER A 110 -15.61 0.13 -6.43
N ALA A 111 -16.93 0.35 -6.43
CA ALA A 111 -17.56 1.52 -7.01
C ALA A 111 -16.99 2.83 -6.40
N GLY A 112 -16.71 3.82 -7.25
CA GLY A 112 -16.18 5.15 -6.84
C GLY A 112 -14.65 5.27 -6.79
N ILE A 113 -13.93 4.18 -6.49
CA ILE A 113 -12.45 4.15 -6.44
C ILE A 113 -11.85 3.45 -7.67
N GLY A 114 -12.68 2.71 -8.42
CA GLY A 114 -12.21 1.79 -9.46
C GLY A 114 -11.32 2.42 -10.54
N THR A 115 -11.60 3.63 -11.00
CA THR A 115 -10.75 4.34 -11.98
C THR A 115 -9.45 4.86 -11.38
N ALA A 116 -9.50 5.45 -10.18
CA ALA A 116 -8.31 5.95 -9.49
C ALA A 116 -7.38 4.79 -9.07
N ALA A 117 -7.92 3.68 -8.57
CA ALA A 117 -7.18 2.47 -8.28
C ALA A 117 -6.59 1.83 -9.54
N TRP A 118 -7.32 1.84 -10.65
CA TRP A 118 -6.83 1.35 -11.95
C TRP A 118 -5.67 2.20 -12.49
N ASP A 119 -5.76 3.52 -12.37
CA ASP A 119 -4.70 4.43 -12.78
C ASP A 119 -3.47 4.30 -11.89
N LEU A 120 -3.65 4.07 -10.58
CA LEU A 120 -2.56 3.76 -9.65
C LEU A 120 -1.84 2.47 -10.06
N LEU A 121 -2.57 1.41 -10.41
CA LEU A 121 -1.99 0.14 -10.87
C LEU A 121 -1.24 0.28 -12.19
N LYS A 122 -1.82 0.97 -13.19
CA LYS A 122 -1.13 1.24 -14.46
C LYS A 122 0.13 2.06 -14.29
N ASN A 123 0.08 3.09 -13.44
CA ASN A 123 1.26 3.88 -13.11
C ASN A 123 2.34 3.04 -12.41
N MET A 124 1.93 2.15 -11.51
CA MET A 124 2.85 1.26 -10.82
C MET A 124 3.46 0.22 -11.77
N ASP A 125 2.68 -0.38 -12.67
CA ASP A 125 3.16 -1.28 -13.73
C ASP A 125 4.18 -0.61 -14.65
N SER A 126 3.84 0.58 -15.15
CA SER A 126 4.71 1.37 -16.02
C SER A 126 6.03 1.74 -15.31
N TRP A 127 5.94 2.17 -14.05
CA TRP A 127 7.12 2.48 -13.26
C TRP A 127 8.00 1.24 -13.00
N ILE A 128 7.41 0.09 -12.66
CA ILE A 128 8.17 -1.16 -12.47
C ILE A 128 8.85 -1.60 -13.77
N LYS A 129 8.18 -1.47 -14.91
CA LYS A 129 8.74 -1.78 -16.23
C LYS A 129 9.79 -0.79 -16.73
N SER A 130 9.85 0.43 -16.17
CA SER A 130 10.85 1.43 -16.55
C SER A 130 12.29 0.99 -16.28
N GLY A 131 12.50 -0.03 -15.45
CA GLY A 131 13.81 -0.64 -15.18
C GLY A 131 14.72 0.17 -14.25
N GLY A 132 14.37 1.43 -13.95
CA GLY A 132 15.15 2.34 -13.08
C GLY A 132 15.03 2.10 -11.58
N ILE A 133 14.44 0.98 -11.15
CA ILE A 133 14.21 0.68 -9.73
C ILE A 133 15.47 0.08 -9.09
N ASN A 134 16.05 0.77 -8.11
CA ASN A 134 17.09 0.24 -7.25
C ASN A 134 16.47 -0.52 -6.07
N ASN A 135 16.92 -1.76 -5.84
CA ASN A 135 16.38 -2.62 -4.79
C ASN A 135 16.52 -2.02 -3.39
N ASN A 136 17.60 -1.28 -3.14
CA ASN A 136 17.93 -0.71 -1.83
C ASN A 136 17.48 0.75 -1.68
N THR A 137 16.56 1.20 -2.52
CA THR A 137 15.95 2.53 -2.45
C THR A 137 14.48 2.40 -2.05
N CYS A 138 14.03 3.27 -1.14
CA CYS A 138 12.64 3.35 -0.73
C CYS A 138 11.95 4.43 -1.57
N TYR A 139 10.97 4.01 -2.36
CA TYR A 139 10.24 4.90 -3.25
C TYR A 139 8.92 5.32 -2.63
N GLN A 140 8.63 6.61 -2.66
CA GLN A 140 7.40 7.21 -2.18
C GLN A 140 6.54 7.70 -3.36
N LYS A 141 5.23 7.48 -3.30
CA LYS A 141 4.26 8.11 -4.22
C LYS A 141 3.06 8.65 -3.44
N LYS A 142 2.59 9.86 -3.78
CA LYS A 142 1.33 10.38 -3.25
C LYS A 142 0.15 9.68 -3.93
N ILE A 143 -0.59 8.89 -3.16
CA ILE A 143 -1.76 8.16 -3.65
C ILE A 143 -3.06 8.93 -3.40
N ILE A 144 -3.07 9.88 -2.46
CA ILE A 144 -4.21 10.78 -2.21
C ILE A 144 -3.70 12.21 -1.93
N PRO A 145 -4.12 13.22 -2.73
CA PRO A 145 -4.63 13.06 -4.09
C PRO A 145 -3.58 12.36 -4.99
N ASN A 146 -3.99 11.44 -5.87
CA ASN A 146 -3.08 10.72 -6.78
C ASN A 146 -2.39 11.70 -7.75
N THR A 147 -1.21 12.16 -7.36
CA THR A 147 -0.48 13.24 -8.03
C THR A 147 1.01 12.93 -8.00
N GLY A 148 1.70 13.24 -9.10
CA GLY A 148 3.13 12.95 -9.26
C GLY A 148 3.46 11.47 -9.51
N GLY A 149 4.76 11.20 -9.67
CA GLY A 149 5.32 9.87 -9.87
C GLY A 149 5.93 9.27 -8.60
N TRP A 150 6.52 8.09 -8.72
CA TRP A 150 7.33 7.47 -7.67
C TRP A 150 8.68 8.20 -7.57
N VAL A 151 9.04 8.65 -6.37
CA VAL A 151 10.31 9.33 -6.06
C VAL A 151 11.08 8.51 -5.02
N GLY A 152 12.39 8.33 -5.19
CA GLY A 152 13.23 7.50 -4.31
C GLY A 152 14.38 8.27 -3.69
#